data_AF-A0A3D4AJW8-F1
#
_entry.id   AF-A0A3D4AJW8-F1
#
_cell.length_a   1.000
_cell.length_b   1.000
_cell.length_c   1.000
_cell.angle_alpha   90.00
_cell.angle_beta   90.00
_cell.angle_gamma   90.00
#
_symmetry.space_group_name_H-M   'P 1'
#
loop_
_entity.id
_entity.type
_entity.pdbx_description
1 polymer ?
#
loop_
_entity_poly.entity_id
_entity_poly.type
_entity_poly.pdbx_seq_one_letter_code
_entity_poly.pdbx_strand_id
1 'polypeptide(L)'
;MVSIKNIAILSFSALTIAGAGILISQKATGNSNNVTISSSPSYPSFGVEIPGDYEIHGIDVSRHQSNIDWEAVSKMNHNDVSVSFAFIKASEGRTVIDEYFKDNWKDAKKAGIMRGAYHFFRPHLEAEEQIKLFVRQIPKLEKGDLPPVLDIELKGSCPPARLRKNLKRWLVLAEKHYGVKPIIYTNWGFYKSYLNTDEFKKYPLWIAHYKTPDLNQKISSWHFWQHTDRAKINGIRGGVDFNVFKGEESELKSLCKK
;
A
#
# COMPACT_ATOMS: atom_id res chain seq x y z
N MET A 1 -61.17 62.04 17.90
CA MET A 1 -60.69 60.67 18.18
C MET A 1 -59.20 60.78 18.51
N VAL A 2 -58.86 61.16 19.76
CA VAL A 2 -58.50 60.26 20.90
C VAL A 2 -57.16 59.58 20.59
N SER A 3 -55.99 60.13 20.95
CA SER A 3 -55.39 60.39 22.29
C SER A 3 -54.61 59.18 22.85
N ILE A 4 -53.61 59.51 23.70
CA ILE A 4 -52.97 58.69 24.75
C ILE A 4 -51.71 57.94 24.26
N LYS A 5 -50.48 58.48 24.41
CA LYS A 5 -49.58 58.42 25.60
C LYS A 5 -49.68 57.08 26.35
N ASN A 6 -48.62 56.28 26.43
CA ASN A 6 -48.14 55.82 27.76
C ASN A 6 -46.85 55.03 27.67
N ILE A 7 -45.94 55.50 28.52
CA ILE A 7 -44.79 54.81 29.09
C ILE A 7 -45.33 53.73 30.03
N ALA A 8 -44.78 52.52 29.97
CA ALA A 8 -44.83 51.57 31.07
C ALA A 8 -43.49 50.83 31.18
N ILE A 9 -42.74 51.22 32.20
CA ILE A 9 -41.68 50.45 32.85
C ILE A 9 -42.39 49.44 33.78
N LEU A 10 -41.95 48.18 33.81
CA LEU A 10 -42.02 47.20 34.92
C LEU A 10 -41.36 45.90 34.39
N SER A 11 -40.08 45.65 34.68
CA SER A 11 -39.53 44.99 35.88
C SER A 11 -39.48 43.46 35.79
N PHE A 12 -38.23 42.95 35.80
CA PHE A 12 -37.70 41.66 36.32
C PHE A 12 -38.73 40.58 36.73
N SER A 13 -38.59 39.30 36.34
CA SER A 13 -37.53 38.41 36.87
C SER A 13 -37.45 37.06 36.12
N ALA A 14 -36.21 36.63 35.87
CA ALA A 14 -35.62 35.27 35.74
C ALA A 14 -36.42 34.06 35.20
N LEU A 15 -35.89 33.41 34.14
CA LEU A 15 -35.42 32.01 34.18
C LEU A 15 -34.70 31.57 32.87
N THR A 16 -33.41 31.25 33.01
CA THR A 16 -32.63 30.12 32.45
C THR A 16 -32.64 29.75 30.94
N ILE A 17 -31.49 30.04 30.29
CA ILE A 17 -30.66 29.30 29.31
C ILE A 17 -31.31 28.22 28.42
N ALA A 18 -31.23 28.39 27.09
CA ALA A 18 -30.47 27.52 26.16
C ALA A 18 -30.66 27.92 24.68
N GLY A 19 -29.58 27.84 23.88
CA GLY A 19 -29.69 27.43 22.46
C GLY A 19 -29.31 28.42 21.35
N ALA A 20 -28.03 28.34 20.94
CA ALA A 20 -27.50 28.47 19.57
C ALA A 20 -27.77 29.77 18.77
N GLY A 21 -26.78 30.67 18.80
CA GLY A 21 -26.59 31.73 17.81
C GLY A 21 -25.32 31.51 16.98
N ILE A 22 -25.46 31.65 15.67
CA ILE A 22 -24.44 31.65 14.61
C ILE A 22 -23.25 32.56 14.97
N LEU A 23 -22.00 32.12 14.76
CA LEU A 23 -20.84 33.00 14.77
C LEU A 23 -19.77 32.64 13.72
N ILE A 24 -19.72 33.56 12.77
CA ILE A 24 -18.74 33.94 11.75
C ILE A 24 -17.30 33.52 12.03
N SER A 25 -16.68 32.89 11.03
CA SER A 25 -15.26 32.52 10.92
C SER A 25 -14.34 33.75 10.94
N GLN A 26 -13.44 33.83 11.93
CA GLN A 26 -12.27 34.70 11.89
C GLN A 26 -11.05 33.95 11.35
N LYS A 27 -10.42 34.48 10.29
CA LYS A 27 -9.08 34.08 9.85
C LYS A 27 -8.06 34.53 10.89
N ALA A 28 -7.42 33.57 11.56
CA ALA A 28 -6.20 33.81 12.32
C ALA A 28 -4.99 33.38 11.47
N THR A 29 -4.18 34.36 11.09
CA THR A 29 -2.82 34.18 10.59
C THR A 29 -1.94 33.67 11.74
N GLY A 30 -1.51 32.42 11.66
CA GLY A 30 -0.59 31.80 12.61
C GLY A 30 0.32 30.84 11.87
N ASN A 31 1.55 31.28 11.61
CA ASN A 31 2.62 30.44 11.11
C ASN A 31 3.08 29.52 12.25
N SER A 32 2.57 28.29 12.27
CA SER A 32 3.10 27.20 13.09
C SER A 32 3.28 25.98 12.19
N ASN A 33 4.53 25.62 11.94
CA ASN A 33 4.90 24.34 11.34
C ASN A 33 4.57 23.22 12.33
N ASN A 34 3.29 22.92 12.50
CA ASN A 34 2.85 21.68 13.11
C ASN A 34 2.89 20.63 12.01
N VAL A 35 4.00 19.88 11.98
CA VAL A 35 4.03 18.59 11.29
C VAL A 35 2.98 17.74 11.99
N THR A 36 1.81 17.60 11.37
CA THR A 36 0.80 16.65 11.80
C THR A 36 1.46 15.29 11.76
N ILE A 37 1.71 14.69 12.92
CA ILE A 37 2.06 13.28 12.97
C ILE A 37 0.83 12.57 12.41
N SER A 38 0.95 12.00 11.21
CA SER A 38 -0.05 11.09 10.65
C SER A 38 -0.32 10.03 11.72
N SER A 39 -1.40 10.17 12.46
CA SER A 39 -1.80 9.19 13.47
C SER A 39 -2.13 7.89 12.75
N SER A 40 -1.71 6.75 13.29
CA SER A 40 -2.16 5.44 12.80
C SER A 40 -3.31 4.97 13.69
N PRO A 41 -4.58 5.22 13.34
CA PRO A 41 -5.69 4.77 14.17
C PRO A 41 -5.70 3.24 14.28
N SER A 42 -6.19 2.76 15.43
CA SER A 42 -6.37 1.32 15.66
C SER A 42 -7.63 0.83 14.93
N TYR A 43 -7.51 -0.27 14.18
CA TYR A 43 -8.63 -0.92 13.52
C TYR A 43 -8.84 -2.33 14.07
N PRO A 44 -9.72 -2.52 15.07
CA PRO A 44 -9.92 -3.82 15.72
C PRO A 44 -10.28 -4.96 14.76
N SER A 45 -11.05 -4.69 13.70
CA SER A 45 -11.39 -5.72 12.69
C SER A 45 -10.19 -6.19 11.87
N PHE A 46 -9.21 -5.32 11.66
CA PHE A 46 -7.94 -5.66 11.03
C PHE A 46 -6.89 -6.12 12.05
N GLY A 47 -7.12 -5.95 13.35
CA GLY A 47 -6.20 -6.36 14.41
C GLY A 47 -4.88 -5.59 14.44
N VAL A 48 -4.80 -4.44 13.77
CA VAL A 48 -3.57 -3.63 13.60
C VAL A 48 -3.90 -2.14 13.61
N GLU A 49 -2.86 -1.32 13.77
CA GLU A 49 -2.89 0.09 13.40
C GLU A 49 -2.63 0.22 11.90
N ILE A 50 -3.40 1.09 11.24
CA ILE A 50 -3.24 1.38 9.82
C ILE A 50 -2.74 2.83 9.71
N PRO A 51 -1.67 3.09 8.93
CA PRO A 51 -1.20 4.44 8.70
C PRO A 51 -2.31 5.34 8.15
N GLY A 52 -2.49 6.51 8.77
CA GLY A 52 -3.44 7.52 8.29
C GLY A 52 -3.03 8.10 6.94
N ASP A 53 -3.97 8.82 6.32
CA ASP A 53 -3.76 9.58 5.07
C ASP A 53 -3.49 8.73 3.80
N TYR A 54 -3.85 7.44 3.81
CA TYR A 54 -3.84 6.58 2.62
C TYR A 54 -5.19 5.91 2.44
N GLU A 55 -5.81 6.10 1.28
CA GLU A 55 -7.14 5.53 0.96
C GLU A 55 -7.05 4.14 0.31
N ILE A 56 -5.89 3.79 -0.21
CA ILE A 56 -5.71 2.58 -1.01
C ILE A 56 -4.88 1.58 -0.25
N HIS A 57 -5.55 0.48 0.14
CA HIS A 57 -4.91 -0.60 0.87
C HIS A 57 -4.87 -1.88 0.05
N GLY A 58 -3.94 -2.75 0.41
CA GLY A 58 -3.79 -4.04 -0.24
C GLY A 58 -3.05 -5.03 0.62
N ILE A 59 -3.03 -6.27 0.16
CA ILE A 59 -2.32 -7.37 0.80
C ILE A 59 -1.20 -7.86 -0.09
N ASP A 60 -0.29 -8.63 0.48
CA ASP A 60 0.54 -9.53 -0.30
C ASP A 60 0.56 -10.92 0.32
N VAL A 61 0.57 -11.92 -0.55
CA VAL A 61 0.28 -13.30 -0.17
C VAL A 61 1.15 -14.29 -0.92
N SER A 62 1.32 -15.46 -0.30
CA SER A 62 2.02 -16.61 -0.87
C SER A 62 1.34 -17.90 -0.39
N ARG A 63 1.97 -19.04 -0.63
CA ARG A 63 1.58 -20.32 -0.01
C ARG A 63 1.40 -20.27 1.50
N HIS A 64 2.04 -19.33 2.20
CA HIS A 64 1.93 -19.19 3.65
C HIS A 64 0.50 -18.86 4.10
N GLN A 65 -0.31 -18.21 3.25
CA GLN A 65 -1.72 -17.93 3.51
C GLN A 65 -2.64 -19.08 3.07
N SER A 66 -2.10 -20.13 2.43
CA SER A 66 -2.85 -21.32 1.98
C SER A 66 -4.07 -20.95 1.11
N ASN A 67 -5.21 -21.63 1.31
CA ASN A 67 -6.47 -21.30 0.63
C ASN A 67 -7.03 -19.97 1.14
N ILE A 68 -7.26 -19.04 0.21
CA ILE A 68 -7.84 -17.73 0.47
C ILE A 68 -9.26 -17.67 -0.11
N ASP A 69 -10.23 -17.25 0.70
CA ASP A 69 -11.55 -16.87 0.22
C ASP A 69 -11.53 -15.43 -0.29
N TRP A 70 -11.22 -15.27 -1.58
CA TRP A 70 -11.11 -13.96 -2.24
C TRP A 70 -12.44 -13.19 -2.30
N GLU A 71 -13.58 -13.88 -2.24
CA GLU A 71 -14.88 -13.21 -2.16
C GLU A 71 -15.05 -12.54 -0.80
N ALA A 72 -14.70 -13.23 0.28
CA ALA A 72 -14.68 -12.65 1.63
C ALA A 72 -13.65 -11.50 1.75
N VAL A 73 -12.47 -11.63 1.13
CA VAL A 73 -11.47 -10.54 1.06
C VAL A 73 -12.07 -9.30 0.41
N SER A 74 -12.70 -9.45 -0.77
CA SER A 74 -13.26 -8.32 -1.53
C SER A 74 -14.40 -7.58 -0.83
N LYS A 75 -15.09 -8.25 0.08
CA LYS A 75 -16.21 -7.70 0.86
C LYS A 75 -15.77 -7.08 2.19
N MET A 76 -14.50 -7.23 2.57
CA MET A 76 -14.02 -6.68 3.83
C MET A 76 -13.95 -5.16 3.75
N ASN A 77 -14.67 -4.51 4.66
CA ASN A 77 -14.66 -3.07 4.83
C ASN A 77 -14.83 -2.71 6.31
N HIS A 78 -14.06 -1.73 6.81
CA HIS A 78 -14.31 -1.08 8.10
C HIS A 78 -13.74 0.35 8.07
N ASN A 79 -14.60 1.37 8.24
CA ASN A 79 -14.23 2.79 8.20
C ASN A 79 -13.45 3.14 6.94
N ASP A 80 -14.04 2.80 5.79
CA ASP A 80 -13.52 3.04 4.43
C ASP A 80 -12.22 2.30 4.07
N VAL A 81 -11.63 1.55 5.01
CA VAL A 81 -10.53 0.63 4.73
C VAL A 81 -11.09 -0.66 4.11
N SER A 82 -10.62 -0.98 2.91
CA SER A 82 -10.91 -2.23 2.20
C SER A 82 -9.67 -2.73 1.44
N VAL A 83 -9.67 -3.98 1.00
CA VAL A 83 -8.57 -4.52 0.18
C VAL A 83 -8.85 -4.19 -1.29
N SER A 84 -8.04 -3.31 -1.87
CA SER A 84 -8.19 -2.87 -3.27
C SER A 84 -7.21 -3.55 -4.23
N PHE A 85 -6.04 -3.96 -3.72
CA PHE A 85 -5.05 -4.67 -4.51
C PHE A 85 -4.41 -5.85 -3.74
N ALA A 86 -3.80 -6.76 -4.49
CA ALA A 86 -3.00 -7.85 -3.94
C ALA A 86 -1.74 -8.12 -4.77
N PHE A 87 -0.58 -8.26 -4.12
CA PHE A 87 0.61 -8.85 -4.73
C PHE A 87 0.73 -10.33 -4.36
N ILE A 88 0.85 -11.20 -5.35
CA ILE A 88 0.78 -12.66 -5.16
C ILE A 88 2.11 -13.28 -5.56
N LYS A 89 2.72 -14.08 -4.68
CA LYS A 89 3.98 -14.77 -4.98
C LYS A 89 3.79 -15.68 -6.17
N ALA A 90 4.54 -15.47 -7.24
CA ALA A 90 4.51 -16.37 -8.39
C ALA A 90 5.64 -17.40 -8.33
N SER A 91 6.84 -16.94 -8.00
CA SER A 91 8.04 -17.76 -8.09
C SER A 91 9.18 -17.23 -7.26
N GLU A 92 10.21 -18.05 -7.13
CA GLU A 92 11.42 -17.75 -6.39
C GLU A 92 12.63 -18.43 -7.04
N GLY A 93 13.70 -17.66 -7.20
CA GLY A 93 14.94 -18.15 -7.82
C GLY A 93 14.69 -18.78 -9.20
N ARG A 94 15.35 -19.90 -9.50
CA ARG A 94 15.26 -20.55 -10.83
C ARG A 94 14.24 -21.69 -10.93
N THR A 95 13.79 -22.24 -9.80
CA THR A 95 12.98 -23.49 -9.78
C THR A 95 11.72 -23.43 -8.93
N VAL A 96 11.61 -22.54 -7.95
CA VAL A 96 10.52 -22.59 -6.97
C VAL A 96 9.30 -21.86 -7.51
N ILE A 97 8.19 -22.58 -7.68
CA ILE A 97 6.87 -22.01 -8.01
C ILE A 97 6.07 -21.97 -6.71
N ASP A 98 5.26 -20.93 -6.52
CA ASP A 98 4.29 -20.92 -5.44
C ASP A 98 3.06 -21.76 -5.81
N GLU A 99 2.76 -22.77 -4.99
CA GLU A 99 1.75 -23.78 -5.30
C GLU A 99 0.32 -23.21 -5.34
N TYR A 100 0.08 -22.09 -4.64
CA TYR A 100 -1.22 -21.40 -4.63
C TYR A 100 -1.29 -20.27 -5.67
N PHE A 101 -0.19 -19.97 -6.38
CA PHE A 101 -0.13 -18.82 -7.29
C PHE A 101 -1.27 -18.80 -8.32
N LYS A 102 -1.50 -19.93 -9.01
CA LYS A 102 -2.46 -19.98 -10.12
C LYS A 102 -3.89 -19.71 -9.65
N ASP A 103 -4.28 -20.29 -8.51
CA ASP A 103 -5.61 -20.10 -7.95
C ASP A 103 -5.76 -18.70 -7.39
N ASN A 104 -4.80 -18.23 -6.58
CA ASN A 104 -4.81 -16.85 -6.07
C ASN A 104 -4.85 -15.81 -7.20
N TRP A 105 -4.04 -16.00 -8.26
CA TRP A 105 -4.01 -15.11 -9.41
C TRP A 105 -5.37 -15.03 -10.10
N LYS A 106 -6.01 -16.17 -10.35
CA LYS A 106 -7.32 -16.28 -10.99
C LYS A 106 -8.44 -15.71 -10.12
N ASP A 107 -8.46 -16.08 -8.85
CA ASP A 107 -9.57 -15.80 -7.94
C ASP A 107 -9.57 -14.37 -7.41
N ALA A 108 -8.39 -13.76 -7.20
CA ALA A 108 -8.27 -12.34 -6.90
C ALA A 108 -8.90 -11.47 -8.01
N LYS A 109 -8.61 -11.78 -9.28
CA LYS A 109 -9.23 -11.09 -10.42
C LYS A 109 -10.73 -11.30 -10.46
N LYS A 110 -11.20 -12.54 -10.24
CA LYS A 110 -12.64 -12.85 -10.23
C LYS A 110 -13.38 -12.05 -9.15
N ALA A 111 -12.74 -11.81 -8.01
CA ALA A 111 -13.26 -11.02 -6.91
C ALA A 111 -13.13 -9.49 -7.12
N GLY A 112 -12.60 -9.04 -8.26
CA GLY A 112 -12.45 -7.61 -8.55
C GLY A 112 -11.24 -6.95 -7.87
N ILE A 113 -10.35 -7.73 -7.24
CA ILE A 113 -9.12 -7.22 -6.63
C ILE A 113 -8.07 -7.00 -7.72
N MET A 114 -7.46 -5.81 -7.72
CA MET A 114 -6.35 -5.51 -8.62
C MET A 114 -5.15 -6.38 -8.25
N ARG A 115 -4.69 -7.22 -9.17
CA ARG A 115 -3.63 -8.21 -8.89
C ARG A 115 -2.30 -7.80 -9.49
N GLY A 116 -1.24 -8.01 -8.73
CA GLY A 116 0.16 -7.99 -9.18
C GLY A 116 0.85 -9.26 -8.73
N ALA A 117 1.99 -9.57 -9.33
CA ALA A 117 2.73 -10.77 -8.98
C ALA A 117 4.18 -10.45 -8.67
N TYR A 118 4.74 -11.16 -7.69
CA TYR A 118 6.13 -10.96 -7.29
C TYR A 118 7.00 -12.20 -7.49
N HIS A 119 8.27 -11.93 -7.76
CA HIS A 119 9.34 -12.90 -7.83
C HIS A 119 10.32 -12.69 -6.68
N PHE A 120 10.48 -13.69 -5.81
CA PHE A 120 11.48 -13.64 -4.74
C PHE A 120 12.87 -13.91 -5.33
N PHE A 121 13.72 -12.90 -5.34
CA PHE A 121 15.03 -12.92 -5.98
C PHE A 121 16.07 -13.65 -5.13
N ARG A 122 16.86 -14.50 -5.78
CA ARG A 122 18.01 -15.19 -5.20
C ARG A 122 19.31 -14.61 -5.78
N PRO A 123 20.09 -13.84 -5.00
CA PRO A 123 21.26 -13.07 -5.48
C PRO A 123 22.37 -13.84 -6.18
N HIS A 124 22.46 -15.14 -5.94
CA HIS A 124 23.50 -16.01 -6.46
C HIS A 124 23.20 -16.58 -7.85
N LEU A 125 21.95 -16.48 -8.29
CA LEU A 125 21.47 -16.98 -9.57
C LEU A 125 21.46 -15.86 -10.60
N GLU A 126 21.61 -16.19 -11.88
CA GLU A 126 21.58 -15.19 -12.94
C GLU A 126 20.15 -14.67 -13.18
N ALA A 127 20.02 -13.39 -13.55
CA ALA A 127 18.74 -12.74 -13.77
C ALA A 127 17.90 -13.45 -14.84
N GLU A 128 18.55 -13.94 -15.90
CA GLU A 128 17.95 -14.67 -17.00
C GLU A 128 17.23 -15.95 -16.55
N GLU A 129 17.83 -16.72 -15.63
CA GLU A 129 17.21 -17.93 -15.09
C GLU A 129 15.94 -17.60 -14.30
N GLN A 130 16.02 -16.54 -13.50
CA GLN A 130 14.97 -16.09 -12.60
C GLN A 130 13.78 -15.48 -13.36
N ILE A 131 14.03 -14.57 -14.31
CA ILE A 131 12.95 -13.99 -15.13
C ILE A 131 12.30 -15.05 -16.02
N LYS A 132 13.06 -16.04 -16.51
CA LYS A 132 12.50 -17.16 -17.28
C LYS A 132 11.52 -17.97 -16.44
N LEU A 133 11.73 -18.14 -15.14
CA LEU A 133 10.75 -18.80 -14.28
C LEU A 133 9.50 -17.95 -14.07
N PHE A 134 9.68 -16.66 -13.79
CA PHE A 134 8.57 -15.74 -13.56
C PHE A 134 7.66 -15.61 -14.79
N VAL A 135 8.24 -15.41 -15.97
CA VAL A 135 7.49 -15.34 -17.26
C VAL A 135 6.78 -16.65 -17.59
N ARG A 136 7.29 -17.82 -17.16
CA ARG A 136 6.55 -19.08 -17.34
C ARG A 136 5.26 -19.12 -16.52
N GLN A 137 5.23 -18.48 -15.34
CA GLN A 137 4.02 -18.42 -14.53
C GLN A 137 3.05 -17.36 -15.09
N ILE A 138 3.58 -16.29 -15.67
CA ILE A 138 2.81 -15.16 -16.19
C ILE A 138 3.30 -14.83 -17.59
N PRO A 139 2.86 -15.56 -18.62
CA PRO A 139 3.35 -15.32 -19.98
C PRO A 139 3.04 -13.91 -20.50
N LYS A 140 1.94 -13.32 -20.03
CA LYS A 140 1.51 -11.96 -20.33
C LYS A 140 0.73 -11.39 -19.15
N LEU A 141 0.83 -10.07 -18.96
CA LEU A 141 -0.10 -9.33 -18.12
C LEU A 141 -1.34 -8.94 -18.94
N GLU A 142 -2.47 -8.90 -18.26
CA GLU A 142 -3.72 -8.38 -18.79
C GLU A 142 -3.88 -6.90 -18.44
N LYS A 143 -4.75 -6.18 -19.18
CA LYS A 143 -5.09 -4.80 -18.85
C LYS A 143 -5.63 -4.73 -17.42
N GLY A 144 -5.09 -3.81 -16.63
CA GLY A 144 -5.45 -3.63 -15.22
C GLY A 144 -4.63 -4.47 -14.24
N ASP A 145 -3.80 -5.42 -14.70
CA ASP A 145 -2.84 -6.07 -13.81
C ASP A 145 -1.74 -5.05 -13.40
N LEU A 146 -1.31 -5.11 -12.15
CA LEU A 146 -0.20 -4.32 -11.62
C LEU A 146 1.14 -4.75 -12.23
N PRO A 147 2.15 -3.86 -12.25
CA PRO A 147 3.49 -4.22 -12.71
C PRO A 147 4.07 -5.44 -11.97
N PRO A 148 4.99 -6.18 -12.63
CA PRO A 148 5.68 -7.26 -11.96
C PRO A 148 6.58 -6.70 -10.86
N VAL A 149 6.61 -7.39 -9.72
CA VAL A 149 7.44 -7.01 -8.57
C VAL A 149 8.69 -7.89 -8.52
N LEU A 150 9.85 -7.27 -8.35
CA LEU A 150 11.06 -7.96 -7.95
C LEU A 150 11.26 -7.79 -6.45
N ASP A 151 11.08 -8.87 -5.71
CA ASP A 151 11.28 -8.94 -4.27
C ASP A 151 12.75 -9.28 -3.98
N ILE A 152 13.46 -8.38 -3.31
CA ILE A 152 14.85 -8.55 -2.93
C ILE A 152 15.11 -8.17 -1.46
N GLU A 153 15.33 -9.18 -0.62
CA GLU A 153 15.56 -8.97 0.81
C GLU A 153 16.88 -9.54 1.31
N LEU A 154 17.54 -10.34 0.48
CA LEU A 154 18.74 -11.07 0.85
C LEU A 154 19.87 -10.67 -0.08
N LYS A 155 21.07 -10.58 0.47
CA LYS A 155 22.32 -10.42 -0.30
C LYS A 155 23.04 -11.76 -0.41
N GLY A 156 22.91 -12.62 0.60
CA GLY A 156 23.79 -13.78 0.79
C GLY A 156 25.26 -13.36 0.78
N SER A 157 26.11 -14.18 0.19
CA SER A 157 27.52 -13.84 -0.04
C SER A 157 27.77 -13.02 -1.32
N CYS A 158 26.72 -12.62 -2.06
CA CYS A 158 26.87 -11.96 -3.36
C CYS A 158 27.39 -10.53 -3.20
N PRO A 159 28.52 -10.12 -3.82
CA PRO A 159 29.06 -8.75 -3.70
C PRO A 159 28.03 -7.69 -4.13
N PRO A 160 27.98 -6.50 -3.49
CA PRO A 160 26.92 -5.51 -3.77
C PRO A 160 26.87 -5.07 -5.23
N ALA A 161 28.02 -4.93 -5.89
CA ALA A 161 28.09 -4.58 -7.30
C ALA A 161 27.48 -5.67 -8.21
N ARG A 162 27.75 -6.96 -7.93
CA ARG A 162 27.14 -8.07 -8.66
C ARG A 162 25.64 -8.15 -8.41
N LEU A 163 25.22 -8.01 -7.15
CA LEU A 163 23.80 -7.96 -6.78
C LEU A 163 23.07 -6.88 -7.58
N ARG A 164 23.54 -5.63 -7.57
CA ARG A 164 22.90 -4.52 -8.27
C ARG A 164 22.87 -4.72 -9.79
N LYS A 165 23.98 -5.17 -10.38
CA LYS A 165 24.05 -5.48 -11.81
C LYS A 165 22.99 -6.51 -12.21
N ASN A 166 22.89 -7.58 -11.42
CA ASN A 166 21.99 -8.69 -11.69
C ASN A 166 20.51 -8.31 -11.46
N LEU A 167 20.23 -7.59 -10.38
CA LEU A 167 18.91 -7.05 -10.08
C LEU A 167 18.43 -6.11 -11.21
N LYS A 168 19.28 -5.17 -11.64
CA LYS A 168 18.99 -4.28 -12.76
C LYS A 168 18.74 -5.04 -14.05
N ARG A 169 19.49 -6.12 -14.28
CA ARG A 169 19.29 -6.98 -15.45
C ARG A 169 17.92 -7.62 -15.45
N TRP A 170 17.46 -8.14 -14.31
CA TRP A 170 16.11 -8.70 -14.18
C TRP A 170 15.04 -7.64 -14.46
N LEU A 171 15.17 -6.44 -13.87
CA LEU A 171 14.22 -5.35 -14.08
C LEU A 171 14.11 -4.93 -15.55
N VAL A 172 15.23 -4.83 -16.26
CA VAL A 172 15.24 -4.50 -17.69
C VAL A 172 14.56 -5.60 -18.52
N LEU A 173 14.81 -6.87 -18.20
CA LEU A 173 14.19 -8.00 -18.90
C LEU A 173 12.68 -8.07 -18.62
N ALA A 174 12.25 -7.83 -17.39
CA ALA A 174 10.84 -7.77 -17.03
C ALA A 174 10.13 -6.59 -17.72
N GLU A 175 10.73 -5.39 -17.71
CA GLU A 175 10.18 -4.22 -18.39
C GLU A 175 10.02 -4.47 -19.89
N LYS A 176 11.05 -5.06 -20.52
CA LYS A 176 11.01 -5.42 -21.95
C LYS A 176 9.90 -6.43 -22.26
N HIS A 177 9.69 -7.42 -21.39
CA HIS A 177 8.70 -8.47 -21.61
C HIS A 177 7.26 -7.98 -21.42
N TYR A 178 7.01 -7.24 -20.34
CA TYR A 178 5.64 -6.84 -19.96
C TYR A 178 5.23 -5.46 -20.49
N GLY A 179 6.18 -4.63 -20.90
CA GLY A 179 5.94 -3.27 -21.39
C GLY A 179 5.45 -2.31 -20.30
N VAL A 180 5.72 -2.61 -19.03
CA VAL A 180 5.44 -1.76 -17.86
C VAL A 180 6.64 -1.75 -16.93
N LYS A 181 6.88 -0.63 -16.23
CA LYS A 181 8.01 -0.47 -15.31
C LYS A 181 7.83 -1.39 -14.09
N PRO A 182 8.71 -2.37 -13.83
CA PRO A 182 8.60 -3.25 -12.67
C PRO A 182 8.75 -2.49 -11.36
N ILE A 183 8.12 -3.00 -10.30
CA ILE A 183 8.24 -2.49 -8.94
C ILE A 183 9.40 -3.23 -8.24
N ILE A 184 10.17 -2.52 -7.41
CA ILE A 184 11.15 -3.14 -6.51
C ILE A 184 10.54 -3.23 -5.12
N TYR A 185 10.47 -4.44 -4.58
CA TYR A 185 10.16 -4.67 -3.16
C TYR A 185 11.43 -4.98 -2.37
N THR A 186 11.54 -4.40 -1.18
CA THR A 186 12.63 -4.66 -0.23
C THR A 186 12.25 -4.12 1.16
N ASN A 187 12.85 -4.65 2.22
CA ASN A 187 12.80 -3.98 3.52
C ASN A 187 13.70 -2.72 3.57
N TRP A 188 13.36 -1.79 4.46
CA TRP A 188 14.04 -0.50 4.62
C TRP A 188 15.56 -0.61 4.90
N GLY A 189 15.96 -1.58 5.71
CA GLY A 189 17.37 -1.79 6.04
C GLY A 189 18.18 -2.14 4.80
N PHE A 190 17.67 -3.10 4.03
CA PHE A 190 18.30 -3.55 2.79
C PHE A 190 18.34 -2.46 1.72
N TYR A 191 17.24 -1.69 1.57
CA TYR A 191 17.19 -0.56 0.65
C TYR A 191 18.32 0.44 0.92
N LYS A 192 18.46 0.89 2.18
CA LYS A 192 19.51 1.84 2.57
C LYS A 192 20.91 1.31 2.28
N SER A 193 21.16 0.04 2.58
CA SER A 193 22.49 -0.55 2.45
C SER A 193 22.90 -0.79 0.99
N TYR A 194 21.95 -1.11 0.10
CA TYR A 194 22.31 -1.67 -1.21
C TYR A 194 21.61 -1.04 -2.42
N LEU A 195 20.43 -0.44 -2.25
CA LEU A 195 19.57 -0.02 -3.38
C LEU A 195 19.30 1.48 -3.44
N ASN A 196 19.69 2.26 -2.43
CA ASN A 196 19.59 3.73 -2.46
C ASN A 196 20.67 4.36 -3.37
N THR A 197 20.57 4.08 -4.67
CA THR A 197 21.46 4.56 -5.73
C THR A 197 20.62 5.09 -6.89
N ASP A 198 21.18 6.01 -7.69
CA ASP A 198 20.43 6.68 -8.77
C ASP A 198 19.87 5.71 -9.82
N GLU A 199 20.50 4.56 -10.02
CA GLU A 199 20.06 3.58 -11.00
C GLU A 199 18.70 2.92 -10.68
N PHE A 200 18.28 2.92 -9.42
CA PHE A 200 17.02 2.32 -8.97
C PHE A 200 15.90 3.34 -8.73
N LYS A 201 16.22 4.64 -8.62
CA LYS A 201 15.22 5.71 -8.37
C LYS A 201 14.14 5.83 -9.46
N LYS A 202 14.39 5.29 -10.65
CA LYS A 202 13.45 5.29 -11.79
C LYS A 202 12.40 4.17 -11.75
N TYR A 203 12.47 3.26 -10.78
CA TYR A 203 11.49 2.18 -10.60
C TYR A 203 10.55 2.53 -9.46
N PRO A 204 9.25 2.21 -9.56
CA PRO A 204 8.35 2.22 -8.42
C PRO A 204 8.93 1.39 -7.27
N LEU A 205 8.76 1.90 -6.06
CA LEU A 205 9.38 1.34 -4.87
C LEU A 205 8.32 0.92 -3.86
N TRP A 206 8.42 -0.33 -3.41
CA TRP A 206 7.63 -0.92 -2.35
C TRP A 206 8.54 -1.23 -1.16
N ILE A 207 8.34 -0.56 -0.02
CA ILE A 207 9.18 -0.73 1.17
C ILE A 207 8.44 -1.46 2.27
N ALA A 208 9.06 -2.49 2.84
CA ALA A 208 8.66 -3.04 4.13
C ALA A 208 9.34 -2.29 5.29
N HIS A 209 8.53 -1.71 6.18
CA HIS A 209 9.02 -1.10 7.42
C HIS A 209 7.93 -1.01 8.50
N TYR A 210 7.96 -1.92 9.48
CA TYR A 210 6.89 -2.06 10.48
C TYR A 210 7.09 -1.24 11.77
N LYS A 211 8.22 -0.52 11.87
CA LYS A 211 8.66 0.17 13.10
C LYS A 211 8.64 1.70 12.95
N THR A 212 7.83 2.21 12.02
CA THR A 212 7.67 3.65 11.78
C THR A 212 6.19 3.94 11.61
N PRO A 213 5.64 5.00 12.25
CA PRO A 213 4.24 5.39 12.05
C PRO A 213 4.04 6.16 10.73
N ASP A 214 5.12 6.69 10.16
CA ASP A 214 5.12 7.39 8.88
C ASP A 214 6.43 7.08 8.13
N LEU A 215 6.30 6.50 6.93
CA LEU A 215 7.46 6.18 6.09
C LEU A 215 8.09 7.43 5.47
N ASN A 216 7.35 8.54 5.31
CA ASN A 216 7.86 9.78 4.73
C ASN A 216 8.99 10.41 5.56
N GLN A 217 9.05 10.13 6.87
CA GLN A 217 10.16 10.51 7.74
C GLN A 217 11.48 9.79 7.41
N LYS A 218 11.44 8.73 6.60
CA LYS A 218 12.60 7.91 6.22
C LYS A 218 12.95 8.09 4.75
N ILE A 219 11.95 8.06 3.88
CA ILE A 219 12.07 8.23 2.43
C ILE A 219 10.76 8.79 1.89
N SER A 220 10.82 9.78 1.01
CA SER A 220 9.63 10.38 0.38
C SER A 220 9.28 9.73 -0.96
N SER A 221 10.27 9.17 -1.66
CA SER A 221 10.12 8.53 -2.98
C SER A 221 9.81 7.03 -2.84
N TRP A 222 8.57 6.71 -2.49
CA TRP A 222 8.03 5.36 -2.45
C TRP A 222 6.59 5.35 -3.00
N HIS A 223 6.09 4.18 -3.38
CA HIS A 223 4.77 4.00 -3.98
C HIS A 223 3.91 3.06 -3.15
N PHE A 224 4.50 1.99 -2.60
CA PHE A 224 3.83 1.07 -1.70
C PHE A 224 4.59 0.94 -0.40
N TRP A 225 3.88 0.75 0.71
CA TRP A 225 4.46 0.52 2.02
C TRP A 225 3.79 -0.66 2.69
N GLN A 226 4.54 -1.73 2.91
CA GLN A 226 4.14 -2.83 3.78
C GLN A 226 4.40 -2.41 5.23
N HIS A 227 3.33 -2.13 5.96
CA HIS A 227 3.42 -1.53 7.29
C HIS A 227 3.22 -2.54 8.42
N THR A 228 2.71 -3.74 8.11
CA THR A 228 2.54 -4.82 9.09
C THR A 228 2.45 -6.17 8.40
N ASP A 229 2.80 -7.23 9.12
CA ASP A 229 2.72 -8.65 8.77
C ASP A 229 1.60 -9.39 9.54
N ARG A 230 0.79 -8.64 10.29
CA ARG A 230 -0.13 -9.17 11.31
C ARG A 230 -1.58 -8.75 11.12
N ALA A 231 -1.94 -8.18 9.97
CA ALA A 231 -3.32 -7.82 9.71
C ALA A 231 -4.20 -9.08 9.68
N LYS A 232 -5.43 -8.95 10.18
CA LYS A 232 -6.48 -9.95 10.05
C LYS A 232 -7.36 -9.55 8.89
N ILE A 233 -7.48 -10.42 7.90
CA ILE A 233 -8.31 -10.18 6.72
C ILE A 233 -9.33 -11.30 6.59
N ASN A 234 -10.61 -10.94 6.39
CA ASN A 234 -11.65 -11.92 6.16
C ASN A 234 -11.29 -12.82 4.97
N GLY A 235 -11.49 -14.13 5.13
CA GLY A 235 -11.12 -15.12 4.11
C GLY A 235 -9.66 -15.58 4.15
N ILE A 236 -8.83 -15.01 5.02
CA ILE A 236 -7.44 -15.43 5.24
C ILE A 236 -7.26 -15.92 6.68
N ARG A 237 -6.63 -17.07 6.86
CA ARG A 237 -6.31 -17.60 8.19
C ARG A 237 -4.99 -17.02 8.69
N GLY A 238 -4.97 -16.55 9.93
CA GLY A 238 -3.76 -15.99 10.55
C GLY A 238 -3.49 -14.54 10.16
N GLY A 239 -2.27 -14.08 10.43
CA GLY A 239 -1.80 -12.75 10.02
C GLY A 239 -1.44 -12.71 8.54
N VAL A 240 -1.70 -11.57 7.90
CA VAL A 240 -1.29 -11.28 6.52
C VAL A 240 -0.59 -9.93 6.44
N ASP A 241 0.32 -9.84 5.49
CA ASP A 241 0.99 -8.61 5.15
C ASP A 241 -0.01 -7.58 4.61
N PHE A 242 0.09 -6.35 5.11
CA PHE A 242 -0.83 -5.27 4.79
C PHE A 242 -0.09 -4.02 4.36
N ASN A 243 -0.61 -3.43 3.29
CA ASN A 243 0.06 -2.45 2.48
C ASN A 243 -0.82 -1.23 2.26
N VAL A 244 -0.18 -0.08 2.15
CA VAL A 244 -0.79 1.14 1.61
C VAL A 244 -0.12 1.52 0.29
N PHE A 245 -0.89 2.13 -0.61
CA PHE A 245 -0.36 2.83 -1.78
C PHE A 245 -0.35 4.35 -1.51
N LYS A 246 0.73 5.00 -1.93
CA LYS A 246 0.89 6.45 -1.83
C LYS A 246 0.33 7.12 -3.08
N GLY A 247 -0.91 7.59 -2.98
CA GLY A 247 -1.58 8.35 -4.02
C GLY A 247 -3.02 7.91 -4.24
N GLU A 248 -3.60 8.48 -5.29
CA GLU A 248 -5.00 8.30 -5.67
C GLU A 248 -5.21 7.06 -6.55
N GLU A 249 -6.47 6.63 -6.71
CA GLU A 249 -6.81 5.44 -7.50
C GLU A 249 -6.38 5.58 -8.97
N SER A 250 -6.45 6.80 -9.50
CA SER A 250 -6.00 7.11 -10.85
C SER A 250 -4.49 6.92 -11.03
N GLU A 251 -3.70 7.21 -9.99
CA GLU A 251 -2.24 7.04 -9.99
C GLU A 251 -1.88 5.56 -9.88
N LEU A 252 -2.58 4.77 -9.07
CA LEU A 252 -2.42 3.32 -9.04
C LEU A 252 -2.75 2.70 -10.42
N LYS A 253 -3.88 3.08 -11.01
CA LYS A 253 -4.28 2.67 -12.36
C LYS A 253 -3.27 3.11 -13.41
N SER A 254 -2.55 4.22 -13.18
CA SER A 254 -1.50 4.71 -14.08
C SER A 254 -0.35 3.71 -14.21
N LEU A 255 0.01 3.00 -13.13
CA LEU A 255 1.06 1.98 -13.10
C LEU A 255 0.66 0.69 -13.82
N CYS A 256 -0.63 0.38 -13.88
CA CYS A 256 -1.14 -0.88 -14.41
C CYS A 256 -0.86 -1.06 -15.91
N LYS A 257 -0.83 -2.33 -16.32
CA LYS A 257 -0.80 -2.69 -17.74
C LYS A 257 -1.99 -2.07 -18.48
N LYS A 258 -1.70 -1.40 -19.59
CA LYS A 258 -2.68 -0.74 -20.47
C LYS A 258 -3.27 -1.70 -21.48
#